data_AF-A0A8T7HMH3-F1
#
_entry.id   AF-A0A8T7HMH3-F1
#
_cell.length_a   1.000
_cell.length_b   1.000
_cell.length_c   1.000
_cell.angle_alpha   90.00
_cell.angle_beta   90.00
_cell.angle_gamma   90.00
#
_symmetry.space_group_name_H-M   'P 1'
#
loop_
_entity.id
_entity.type
_entity.pdbx_description
1 polymer ?
#
loop_
_entity_poly.entity_id
_entity_poly.type
_entity_poly.pdbx_seq_one_letter_code
_entity_poly.pdbx_strand_id
1 'polypeptide(L)'
;MAKLILVPGLSDETRLFEFAADHFFRKRGIKTMVHAFGWKDKSTGFEAKLESLLAAIDAFAGKENIALAGSSAGASASFNAYYLRKNKVVKLINICGRLSRAGSPSLEWAARDSLSFFDSVISCEKGLARLTAEDRKKILTMRPLYDEIVPSFSVPVGGARNIRIISIEHMLSGALSLTLYSGIISGFIKD
;
A
#
# COMPACT_ATOMS: atom_id res chain seq x y z
N MET A 1 -18.96 0.69 9.53
CA MET A 1 -17.68 1.13 10.13
C MET A 1 -16.54 0.68 9.21
N ALA A 2 -15.50 1.51 9.03
CA ALA A 2 -14.39 1.18 8.13
C ALA A 2 -13.29 0.40 8.86
N LYS A 3 -12.69 -0.57 8.16
CA LYS A 3 -11.47 -1.27 8.58
C LYS A 3 -10.34 -1.00 7.61
N LEU A 4 -9.21 -0.56 8.14
CA LEU A 4 -7.97 -0.35 7.42
C LEU A 4 -7.03 -1.54 7.64
N ILE A 5 -6.66 -2.21 6.55
CA ILE A 5 -5.59 -3.22 6.55
C ILE A 5 -4.31 -2.53 6.10
N LEU A 6 -3.31 -2.54 6.98
CA LEU A 6 -1.99 -1.95 6.77
C LEU A 6 -1.01 -3.05 6.32
N VAL A 7 -0.37 -2.87 5.17
CA VAL A 7 0.60 -3.81 4.60
C VAL A 7 2.00 -3.18 4.62
N PRO A 8 2.94 -3.67 5.45
CA PRO A 8 4.31 -3.15 5.53
C PRO A 8 5.15 -3.38 4.27
N GLY A 9 6.32 -2.72 4.24
CA GLY A 9 7.34 -2.89 3.22
C GLY A 9 8.22 -4.12 3.43
N LEU A 10 9.30 -4.23 2.64
CA LEU A 10 10.16 -5.43 2.51
C LEU A 10 10.73 -5.98 3.82
N SER A 11 10.86 -5.16 4.86
CA SER A 11 11.37 -5.60 6.15
C SER A 11 10.37 -6.44 6.95
N ASP A 12 9.08 -6.42 6.56
CA ASP A 12 7.94 -6.93 7.36
C ASP A 12 7.85 -6.34 8.78
N GLU A 13 8.57 -5.25 9.07
CA GLU A 13 8.53 -4.62 10.39
C GLU A 13 7.16 -3.99 10.66
N THR A 14 6.47 -4.47 11.70
CA THR A 14 5.10 -4.05 12.01
C THR A 14 5.00 -2.97 13.08
N ARG A 15 6.04 -2.77 13.91
CA ARG A 15 5.97 -1.92 15.12
C ARG A 15 5.44 -0.50 14.86
N LEU A 16 5.94 0.15 13.80
CA LEU A 16 5.49 1.50 13.41
C LEU A 16 4.02 1.50 12.95
N PHE A 17 3.60 0.45 12.23
CA PHE A 17 2.22 0.30 11.75
C PHE A 17 1.26 0.02 12.88
N GLU A 18 1.65 -0.82 13.84
CA GLU A 18 0.88 -1.11 15.06
C GLU A 18 0.73 0.14 15.92
N PHE A 19 1.84 0.86 16.14
CA PHE A 19 1.82 2.14 16.84
C PHE A 19 0.87 3.12 16.14
N ALA A 20 0.96 3.26 14.82
CA ALA A 20 0.11 4.17 14.07
C ALA A 20 -1.37 3.75 14.07
N ALA A 21 -1.62 2.44 13.97
CA ALA A 21 -2.93 1.83 14.09
C ALA A 21 -3.62 2.24 15.39
N ASP A 22 -2.94 2.08 16.53
CA ASP A 22 -3.52 2.37 17.85
C ASP A 22 -3.62 3.87 18.13
N HIS A 23 -2.63 4.66 17.74
CA HIS A 23 -2.52 6.05 18.17
C HIS A 23 -3.15 7.06 17.21
N PHE A 24 -3.24 6.75 15.92
CA PHE A 24 -3.75 7.69 14.93
C PHE A 24 -5.05 7.23 14.27
N PHE A 25 -5.16 5.98 13.87
CA PHE A 25 -6.33 5.49 13.12
C PHE A 25 -7.48 5.07 14.04
N ARG A 26 -7.22 4.27 15.08
CA ARG A 26 -8.26 3.84 16.03
C ARG A 26 -8.87 5.00 16.81
N LYS A 27 -8.05 5.98 17.23
CA LYS A 27 -8.54 7.22 17.84
C LYS A 27 -9.45 8.04 16.92
N ARG A 28 -9.39 7.80 15.60
CA ARG A 28 -10.27 8.41 14.60
C ARG A 28 -11.45 7.51 14.21
N GLY A 29 -11.71 6.43 14.95
CA GLY A 29 -12.85 5.53 14.72
C GLY A 29 -12.67 4.56 13.55
N ILE A 30 -11.44 4.35 13.08
CA ILE A 30 -11.12 3.37 12.03
C ILE A 30 -10.58 2.11 12.71
N LYS A 31 -11.24 0.97 12.48
CA LYS A 31 -10.68 -0.32 12.92
C LYS A 31 -9.43 -0.63 12.10
N THR A 32 -8.44 -1.25 12.71
CA THR A 32 -7.16 -1.51 12.02
C THR A 32 -6.72 -2.95 12.20
N MET A 33 -6.00 -3.44 11.19
CA MET A 33 -5.22 -4.68 11.20
C MET A 33 -3.91 -4.40 10.50
N VAL A 34 -2.79 -4.86 11.07
CA VAL A 34 -1.52 -4.93 10.35
C VAL A 34 -1.39 -6.33 9.79
N HIS A 35 -1.08 -6.44 8.50
CA HIS A 35 -0.89 -7.70 7.79
C HIS A 35 0.54 -7.74 7.25
N ALA A 36 1.42 -8.46 7.94
CA ALA A 36 2.75 -8.78 7.44
C ALA A 36 2.60 -9.66 6.18
N PHE A 37 3.24 -9.27 5.08
CA PHE A 37 3.05 -9.94 3.80
C PHE A 37 3.97 -11.16 3.65
N GLY A 38 5.07 -11.20 4.40
CA GLY A 38 6.06 -12.29 4.34
C GLY A 38 7.09 -12.07 3.23
N TRP A 39 7.50 -10.82 3.00
CA TRP A 39 8.55 -10.46 2.05
C TRP A 39 9.87 -11.20 2.30
N LYS A 40 10.22 -11.43 3.57
CA LYS A 40 11.44 -12.14 3.97
C LYS A 40 11.35 -13.66 3.85
N ASP A 41 10.15 -14.21 3.75
CA ASP A 41 9.96 -15.65 3.59
C ASP A 41 10.29 -16.07 2.16
N LYS A 42 11.38 -16.83 2.01
CA LYS A 42 11.83 -17.35 0.70
C LYS A 42 11.18 -18.68 0.34
N SER A 43 10.46 -19.32 1.27
CA SER A 43 9.80 -20.61 1.05
C SER A 43 8.45 -20.49 0.36
N THR A 44 7.82 -19.31 0.43
CA THR A 44 6.52 -19.03 -0.19
C THR A 44 6.65 -18.06 -1.37
N GLY A 45 5.94 -18.37 -2.46
CA GLY A 45 5.85 -17.52 -3.65
C GLY A 45 4.97 -16.29 -3.44
N PHE A 46 4.98 -15.37 -4.40
CA PHE A 46 4.16 -14.15 -4.36
C PHE A 46 2.67 -14.47 -4.28
N GLU A 47 2.20 -15.47 -5.02
CA GLU A 47 0.80 -15.87 -5.10
C GLU A 47 0.28 -16.35 -3.74
N ALA A 48 1.05 -17.20 -3.04
CA ALA A 48 0.66 -17.70 -1.72
C ALA A 48 0.54 -16.56 -0.68
N LYS A 49 1.46 -15.59 -0.73
CA LYS A 49 1.42 -14.40 0.13
C LYS A 49 0.22 -13.51 -0.21
N LEU A 50 -0.06 -13.35 -1.50
CA LEU A 50 -1.23 -12.61 -1.97
C LEU A 50 -2.53 -13.27 -1.51
N GLU A 51 -2.65 -14.60 -1.60
CA GLU A 51 -3.81 -15.34 -1.10
C GLU A 51 -4.03 -15.14 0.40
N SER A 52 -2.97 -15.06 1.21
CA SER A 52 -3.08 -14.71 2.64
C SER A 52 -3.70 -13.32 2.85
N LEU A 53 -3.28 -12.32 2.07
CA LEU A 53 -3.87 -10.97 2.12
C LEU A 53 -5.33 -10.96 1.63
N LEU A 54 -5.65 -11.72 0.58
CA LEU A 54 -7.02 -11.87 0.08
C LEU A 54 -7.93 -12.52 1.12
N ALA A 55 -7.46 -13.56 1.81
CA ALA A 55 -8.18 -14.19 2.91
C ALA A 55 -8.46 -13.19 4.05
N ALA A 56 -7.50 -12.32 4.37
CA ALA A 56 -7.71 -11.26 5.35
C ALA A 56 -8.80 -10.26 4.91
N ILE A 57 -8.85 -9.87 3.64
CA ILE A 57 -9.92 -9.02 3.09
C ILE A 57 -11.27 -9.74 3.19
N ASP A 58 -11.31 -11.00 2.76
CA ASP A 58 -12.52 -11.80 2.68
C ASP A 58 -13.13 -12.10 4.06
N ALA A 59 -12.31 -12.20 5.11
CA ALA A 59 -12.77 -12.40 6.48
C ALA A 59 -13.63 -11.24 7.03
N PHE A 60 -13.43 -10.02 6.50
CA PHE A 60 -14.13 -8.81 6.96
C PHE A 60 -15.14 -8.26 5.94
N ALA A 61 -15.06 -8.70 4.69
CA ALA A 61 -15.98 -8.27 3.65
C ALA A 61 -17.44 -8.60 4.01
N GLY A 62 -18.34 -7.66 3.73
CA GLY A 62 -19.77 -7.77 4.08
C GLY A 62 -20.12 -7.38 5.51
N LYS A 63 -19.14 -7.32 6.42
CA LYS A 63 -19.30 -6.80 7.79
C LYS A 63 -18.83 -5.35 7.91
N GLU A 64 -17.79 -5.00 7.14
CA GLU A 64 -17.09 -3.73 7.25
C GLU A 64 -16.68 -3.18 5.87
N ASN A 65 -16.53 -1.86 5.78
CA ASN A 65 -15.99 -1.21 4.59
C ASN A 65 -14.46 -1.32 4.63
N ILE A 66 -13.87 -2.07 3.68
CA ILE A 66 -12.44 -2.39 3.72
C ILE A 66 -11.63 -1.34 2.97
N ALA A 67 -10.69 -0.71 3.67
CA ALA A 67 -9.63 0.09 3.07
C ALA A 67 -8.29 -0.66 3.16
N LEU A 68 -7.48 -0.57 2.11
CA LEU A 68 -6.12 -1.12 2.06
C LEU A 68 -5.11 0.02 2.01
N ALA A 69 -4.08 -0.04 2.85
CA ALA A 69 -2.95 0.87 2.77
C ALA A 69 -1.65 0.08 2.75
N GLY A 70 -0.90 0.19 1.66
CA GLY A 70 0.39 -0.46 1.50
C GLY A 70 1.52 0.55 1.50
N SER A 71 2.59 0.24 2.22
CA SER A 71 3.78 1.09 2.29
C SER A 71 4.97 0.47 1.59
N SER A 72 5.70 1.25 0.80
CA SER A 72 6.84 0.75 0.02
C SER A 72 6.43 -0.47 -0.82
N ALA A 73 7.06 -1.64 -0.64
CA ALA A 73 6.64 -2.89 -1.29
C ALA A 73 5.20 -3.34 -0.96
N GLY A 74 4.68 -3.00 0.23
CA GLY A 74 3.30 -3.30 0.61
C GLY A 74 2.27 -2.64 -0.31
N ALA A 75 2.63 -1.55 -1.01
CA ALA A 75 1.74 -0.89 -1.95
C ALA A 75 1.44 -1.76 -3.17
N SER A 76 2.45 -2.32 -3.83
CA SER A 76 2.22 -3.19 -4.99
C SER A 76 1.42 -4.43 -4.60
N ALA A 77 1.67 -5.01 -3.42
CA ALA A 77 0.83 -6.09 -2.88
C ALA A 77 -0.64 -5.66 -2.69
N SER A 78 -0.86 -4.48 -2.09
CA SER A 78 -2.21 -3.94 -1.87
C SER A 78 -2.95 -3.66 -3.18
N PHE A 79 -2.25 -3.18 -4.21
CA PHE A 79 -2.82 -2.99 -5.55
C PHE A 79 -3.21 -4.31 -6.21
N ASN A 80 -2.34 -5.32 -6.12
CA ASN A 80 -2.67 -6.66 -6.62
C ASN A 80 -3.90 -7.24 -5.91
N ALA A 81 -3.99 -7.10 -4.59
CA ALA A 81 -5.16 -7.54 -3.84
C ALA A 81 -6.42 -6.75 -4.23
N TYR A 82 -6.31 -5.44 -4.41
CA TYR A 82 -7.41 -4.60 -4.90
C TYR A 82 -7.93 -5.07 -6.25
N TYR A 83 -7.06 -5.39 -7.21
CA TYR A 83 -7.50 -5.86 -8.53
C TYR A 83 -8.37 -7.12 -8.46
N LEU A 84 -8.09 -8.00 -7.49
CA LEU A 84 -8.80 -9.27 -7.30
C LEU A 84 -10.03 -9.15 -6.39
N ARG A 85 -10.19 -8.02 -5.67
CA ARG A 85 -11.29 -7.77 -4.72
C ARG A 85 -11.86 -6.35 -4.85
N LYS A 86 -11.91 -5.80 -6.07
CA LYS A 86 -12.34 -4.41 -6.37
C LYS A 86 -13.71 -4.05 -5.78
N ASN A 87 -14.62 -5.03 -5.68
CA ASN A 87 -15.96 -4.87 -5.14
C ASN A 87 -16.02 -4.92 -3.60
N LYS A 88 -14.98 -5.40 -2.93
CA LYS A 88 -14.90 -5.50 -1.47
C LYS A 88 -14.06 -4.37 -0.84
N VAL A 89 -13.11 -3.82 -1.60
CA VAL A 89 -12.22 -2.74 -1.15
C VAL A 89 -12.77 -1.38 -1.58
N VAL A 90 -13.12 -0.55 -0.61
CA VAL A 90 -13.70 0.79 -0.84
C VAL A 90 -12.65 1.86 -1.11
N LYS A 91 -11.44 1.72 -0.56
CA LYS A 91 -10.35 2.68 -0.67
C LYS A 91 -9.00 1.97 -0.70
N LEU A 92 -8.08 2.49 -1.51
CA LEU A 92 -6.73 1.97 -1.67
C LEU A 92 -5.72 3.11 -1.51
N ILE A 93 -4.72 2.92 -0.67
CA ILE A 93 -3.72 3.93 -0.34
C ILE A 93 -2.32 3.38 -0.67
N ASN A 94 -1.60 4.09 -1.52
CA ASN A 94 -0.17 3.89 -1.78
C ASN A 94 0.65 4.85 -0.91
N ILE A 95 1.47 4.32 0.00
CA ILE A 95 2.41 5.10 0.82
C ILE A 95 3.83 4.85 0.31
N CYS A 96 4.38 5.81 -0.43
CA CYS A 96 5.75 5.77 -0.96
C CYS A 96 6.09 4.49 -1.74
N GLY A 97 5.11 3.79 -2.30
CA GLY A 97 5.31 2.49 -2.92
C GLY A 97 5.51 2.55 -4.43
N ARG A 98 6.40 1.68 -4.91
CA ARG A 98 6.70 1.50 -6.34
C ARG A 98 5.59 0.69 -7.00
N LEU A 99 4.92 1.25 -8.02
CA LEU A 99 3.83 0.58 -8.75
C LEU A 99 4.20 0.14 -10.18
N SER A 100 5.38 0.53 -10.67
CA SER A 100 5.85 0.23 -12.03
C SER A 100 7.34 -0.15 -12.07
N ARG A 101 7.75 -0.87 -13.10
CA ARG A 101 9.16 -1.31 -13.25
C ARG A 101 10.09 -0.16 -13.60
N ALA A 102 9.59 0.83 -14.33
CA ALA A 102 10.41 1.92 -14.85
C ALA A 102 11.06 2.75 -13.73
N GLY A 103 12.29 3.20 -13.98
CA GLY A 103 13.02 4.17 -13.15
C GLY A 103 14.35 3.70 -12.62
N SER A 104 15.04 4.63 -11.96
CA SER A 104 16.31 4.40 -11.26
C SER A 104 16.07 4.55 -9.75
N PRO A 105 16.47 3.57 -8.92
CA PRO A 105 17.12 2.30 -9.31
C PRO A 105 16.20 1.36 -10.10
N SER A 106 16.78 0.46 -10.91
CA SER A 106 16.00 -0.55 -11.66
C SER A 106 15.23 -1.47 -10.71
N LEU A 107 14.18 -2.13 -11.22
CA LEU A 107 13.39 -3.02 -10.39
C LEU A 107 14.21 -4.24 -9.96
N GLU A 108 15.06 -4.76 -10.85
CA GLU A 108 15.98 -5.87 -10.58
C GLU A 108 16.92 -5.53 -9.41
N TRP A 109 17.46 -4.31 -9.39
CA TRP A 109 18.32 -3.86 -8.30
C TRP A 109 17.54 -3.71 -6.98
N ALA A 110 16.34 -3.12 -7.04
CA ALA A 110 15.50 -2.92 -5.87
C ALA A 110 14.96 -4.24 -5.29
N ALA A 111 14.76 -5.26 -6.14
CA ALA A 111 14.21 -6.56 -5.77
C ALA A 111 15.26 -7.68 -5.64
N ARG A 112 16.56 -7.35 -5.64
CA ARG A 112 17.67 -8.31 -5.58
C ARG A 112 17.56 -9.33 -4.43
N ASP A 113 16.92 -8.94 -3.33
CA ASP A 113 16.76 -9.77 -2.13
C ASP A 113 15.34 -10.37 -1.99
N SER A 114 14.41 -10.07 -2.90
CA SER A 114 13.02 -10.54 -2.84
C SER A 114 12.38 -10.71 -4.22
N LEU A 115 12.33 -11.95 -4.71
CA LEU A 115 11.63 -12.28 -5.95
C LEU A 115 10.13 -11.96 -5.86
N SER A 116 9.50 -12.19 -4.70
CA SER A 116 8.09 -11.84 -4.51
C SER A 116 7.81 -10.34 -4.68
N PHE A 117 8.78 -9.48 -4.34
CA PHE A 117 8.63 -8.03 -4.59
C PHE A 117 8.71 -7.70 -6.08
N PHE A 118 9.64 -8.34 -6.80
CA PHE A 118 9.73 -8.21 -8.25
C PHE A 118 8.39 -8.58 -8.91
N ASP A 119 7.88 -9.77 -8.60
CA ASP A 119 6.63 -10.29 -9.15
C ASP A 119 5.44 -9.39 -8.78
N SER A 120 5.41 -8.90 -7.54
CA SER A 120 4.40 -7.96 -7.06
C SER A 120 4.36 -6.68 -7.90
N VAL A 121 5.51 -6.05 -8.18
CA VAL A 121 5.56 -4.83 -9.00
C VAL A 121 5.18 -5.10 -10.45
N ILE A 122 5.68 -6.18 -11.04
CA ILE A 122 5.36 -6.56 -12.43
C ILE A 122 3.86 -6.83 -12.60
N SER A 123 3.27 -7.57 -11.66
CA SER A 123 1.82 -7.83 -11.66
C SER A 123 1.03 -6.54 -11.39
N CYS A 124 1.51 -5.70 -10.49
CA CYS A 124 0.90 -4.41 -10.16
C CYS A 124 0.78 -3.52 -11.40
N GLU A 125 1.90 -3.35 -12.13
CA GLU A 125 2.00 -2.51 -13.32
C GLU A 125 1.02 -2.94 -14.41
N LYS A 126 0.92 -4.25 -14.70
CA LYS A 126 -0.05 -4.81 -15.66
C LYS A 126 -1.49 -4.46 -15.28
N GLY A 127 -1.79 -4.41 -13.98
CA GLY A 127 -3.12 -4.07 -13.50
C GLY A 127 -3.49 -2.59 -13.59
N LEU A 128 -2.51 -1.68 -13.55
CA LEU A 128 -2.76 -0.23 -13.59
C LEU A 128 -3.50 0.22 -14.86
N ALA A 129 -3.20 -0.42 -15.99
CA ALA A 129 -3.85 -0.14 -17.28
C ALA A 129 -5.35 -0.48 -17.27
N ARG A 130 -5.80 -1.35 -16.35
CA ARG A 130 -7.19 -1.81 -16.22
C ARG A 130 -7.99 -1.02 -15.18
N LEU A 131 -7.43 0.05 -14.63
CA LEU A 131 -8.13 0.92 -13.69
C LEU A 131 -9.09 1.85 -14.43
N THR A 132 -10.37 1.72 -14.10
CA THR A 132 -11.45 2.62 -14.57
C THR A 132 -11.38 3.98 -13.88
N ALA A 133 -12.16 4.95 -14.36
CA ALA A 133 -12.31 6.24 -13.67
C ALA A 133 -12.86 6.06 -12.24
N GLU A 134 -13.80 5.13 -12.04
CA GLU A 134 -14.36 4.82 -10.72
C GLU A 134 -13.33 4.16 -9.79
N ASP A 135 -12.49 3.27 -10.31
CA ASP A 135 -11.38 2.71 -9.52
C ASP A 135 -10.43 3.83 -9.05
N ARG A 136 -10.09 4.78 -9.93
CA ARG A 136 -9.14 5.86 -9.63
C ARG A 136 -9.65 6.81 -8.54
N LYS A 137 -10.95 7.03 -8.44
CA LYS A 137 -11.57 7.81 -7.34
C LYS A 137 -11.36 7.17 -5.96
N LYS A 138 -11.14 5.85 -5.91
CA LYS A 138 -10.87 5.10 -4.67
C LYS A 138 -9.40 5.08 -4.28
N ILE A 139 -8.50 5.67 -5.09
CA ILE A 139 -7.06 5.60 -4.89
C ILE A 139 -6.51 6.92 -4.34
N LEU A 140 -5.75 6.83 -3.27
CA LEU A 140 -4.86 7.86 -2.75
C LEU A 140 -3.42 7.40 -2.91
N THR A 141 -2.55 8.26 -3.45
CA THR A 141 -1.10 8.03 -3.43
C THR A 141 -0.42 9.14 -2.65
N MET A 142 0.64 8.77 -1.93
CA MET A 142 1.45 9.67 -1.13
C MET A 142 2.92 9.41 -1.44
N ARG A 143 3.66 10.47 -1.75
CA ARG A 143 5.11 10.39 -2.03
C ARG A 143 5.84 11.58 -1.42
N PRO A 144 7.13 11.46 -1.08
CA PRO A 144 7.93 12.62 -0.69
C PRO A 144 8.16 13.59 -1.86
N LEU A 145 8.77 14.74 -1.54
CA LEU A 145 9.34 15.63 -2.55
C LEU A 145 10.52 14.96 -3.27
N TYR A 146 11.33 14.19 -2.53
CA TYR A 146 12.44 13.41 -3.04
C TYR A 146 12.51 12.04 -2.35
N ASP A 147 12.69 10.98 -3.14
CA ASP A 147 12.80 9.58 -2.70
C ASP A 147 14.05 8.97 -3.34
N GLU A 148 14.97 8.49 -2.51
CA GLU A 148 16.24 7.88 -2.87
C GLU A 148 16.12 6.39 -3.20
N ILE A 149 15.00 5.75 -2.82
CA ILE A 149 14.77 4.31 -2.94
C ILE A 149 13.81 4.00 -4.09
N VAL A 150 12.73 4.77 -4.20
CA VAL A 150 11.64 4.55 -5.16
C VAL A 150 11.62 5.68 -6.17
N PRO A 151 11.64 5.37 -7.49
CA PRO A 151 11.49 6.39 -8.52
C PRO A 151 10.18 7.16 -8.31
N SER A 152 10.25 8.46 -8.06
CA SER A 152 9.09 9.26 -7.62
C SER A 152 7.90 9.22 -8.60
N PHE A 153 8.16 9.04 -9.89
CA PHE A 153 7.14 8.92 -10.94
C PHE A 153 6.41 7.57 -10.95
N SER A 154 6.96 6.54 -10.29
CA SER A 154 6.36 5.20 -10.21
C SER A 154 5.28 5.07 -9.11
N VAL A 155 5.14 6.10 -8.26
CA VAL A 155 4.20 6.16 -7.15
C VAL A 155 2.80 6.67 -7.56
N PRO A 156 2.67 7.79 -8.29
CA PRO A 156 1.36 8.36 -8.61
C PRO A 156 0.56 7.51 -9.61
N VAL A 157 -0.76 7.56 -9.47
CA VAL A 157 -1.70 6.95 -10.41
C VAL A 157 -2.46 8.08 -11.11
N GLY A 158 -2.38 8.15 -12.43
CA GLY A 158 -3.10 9.16 -13.22
C GLY A 158 -4.61 9.11 -12.96
N GLY A 159 -5.23 10.27 -12.75
CA GLY A 159 -6.67 10.38 -12.43
C GLY A 159 -7.06 10.03 -10.98
N ALA A 160 -6.11 9.60 -10.14
CA ALA A 160 -6.33 9.38 -8.71
C ALA A 160 -5.99 10.63 -7.87
N ARG A 161 -6.27 10.58 -6.56
CA ARG A 161 -5.81 11.60 -5.62
C ARG A 161 -4.32 11.36 -5.33
N ASN A 162 -3.46 12.28 -5.74
CA ASN A 162 -2.01 12.16 -5.55
C ASN A 162 -1.50 13.30 -4.66
N ILE A 163 -0.85 12.98 -3.56
CA ILE A 163 -0.37 13.95 -2.57
C ILE A 163 1.16 13.86 -2.46
N ARG A 164 1.79 15.03 -2.31
CA ARG A 164 3.19 15.14 -1.92
C ARG A 164 3.28 15.44 -0.43
N ILE A 165 4.12 14.68 0.26
CA ILE A 165 4.48 14.89 1.65
C ILE A 165 5.64 15.87 1.65
N ILE A 166 5.59 16.88 2.53
CA ILE A 166 6.65 17.89 2.65
C ILE A 166 7.79 17.28 3.46
N SER A 167 8.48 16.34 2.82
CA SER A 167 9.61 15.61 3.35
C SER A 167 10.50 15.14 2.22
N ILE A 168 11.75 14.87 2.59
CA ILE A 168 12.71 14.14 1.78
C ILE A 168 12.92 12.77 2.45
N GLU A 169 13.48 11.84 1.70
CA GLU A 169 13.80 10.48 2.11
C GLU A 169 12.60 9.51 2.21
N HIS A 170 12.83 8.27 1.81
CA HIS A 170 11.79 7.25 1.74
C HIS A 170 11.21 6.88 3.10
N MET A 171 12.08 6.51 4.06
CA MET A 171 11.66 5.94 5.34
C MET A 171 10.99 6.98 6.24
N LEU A 172 11.58 8.18 6.32
CA LEU A 172 10.99 9.31 7.03
C LEU A 172 9.59 9.61 6.48
N SER A 173 9.44 9.64 5.16
CA SER A 173 8.17 9.98 4.52
C SER A 173 7.10 8.92 4.70
N GLY A 174 7.47 7.63 4.69
CA GLY A 174 6.58 6.53 5.10
C GLY A 174 6.08 6.70 6.54
N ALA A 175 6.98 7.03 7.47
CA ALA A 175 6.62 7.26 8.87
C ALA A 175 5.71 8.49 9.05
N LEU A 176 6.02 9.60 8.39
CA LEU A 176 5.17 10.81 8.41
C LEU A 176 3.78 10.54 7.81
N SER A 177 3.69 9.71 6.77
CA SER A 177 2.41 9.29 6.18
C SER A 177 1.48 8.64 7.21
N LEU A 178 2.03 7.70 7.98
CA LEU A 178 1.29 6.92 8.98
C LEU A 178 0.98 7.72 10.25
N THR A 179 1.73 8.79 10.51
CA THR A 179 1.64 9.57 11.75
C THR A 179 1.02 10.95 11.50
N LEU A 180 1.82 11.96 11.14
CA LEU A 180 1.37 13.34 10.97
C LEU A 180 0.30 13.48 9.86
N TYR A 181 0.43 12.71 8.80
CA TYR A 181 -0.51 12.73 7.66
C TYR A 181 -1.65 11.70 7.79
N SER A 182 -1.74 10.98 8.91
CA SER A 182 -2.81 10.02 9.19
C SER A 182 -4.22 10.63 9.10
N GLY A 183 -4.36 11.93 9.36
CA GLY A 183 -5.63 12.65 9.21
C GLY A 183 -6.12 12.67 7.76
N ILE A 184 -5.22 12.83 6.80
CA ILE A 184 -5.53 12.82 5.36
C ILE A 184 -5.99 11.43 4.93
N ILE A 185 -5.28 10.38 5.35
CA ILE A 185 -5.65 8.99 5.09
C ILE A 185 -7.02 8.69 5.73
N SER A 186 -7.22 9.10 6.98
CA SER A 186 -8.47 8.86 7.70
C SER A 186 -9.66 9.59 7.09
N GLY A 187 -9.47 10.83 6.63
CA GLY A 187 -10.49 11.59 5.90
C GLY A 187 -10.84 10.88 4.61
N PHE A 188 -9.83 10.52 3.80
CA PHE A 188 -10.03 9.80 2.55
C PHE A 188 -10.78 8.46 2.69
N ILE A 189 -10.58 7.76 3.82
CA ILE A 189 -11.29 6.51 4.14
C ILE A 189 -12.77 6.75 4.45
N LYS A 190 -13.11 7.91 5.00
CA LYS A 190 -14.47 8.27 5.42
C LYS A 190 -15.28 9.00 4.34
N ASP A 191 -14.60 9.65 3.40
CA ASP A 191 -15.18 10.24 2.19
C ASP A 191 -15.82 9.18 1.29
#